data_AF-A0A7S2TTY3-F1
#
_entry.id   AF-A0A7S2TTY3-F1
#
_cell.length_a   1.000
_cell.length_b   1.000
_cell.length_c   1.000
_cell.angle_alpha   90.00
_cell.angle_beta   90.00
_cell.angle_gamma   90.00
#
_symmetry.space_group_name_H-M   'P 1'
#
loop_
_entity.id
_entity.type
_entity.pdbx_description
1 polymer ?
#
loop_
_entity_poly.entity_id
_entity_poly.type
_entity_poly.pdbx_seq_one_letter_code
_entity_poly.pdbx_strand_id
1 'polypeptide(L)'
;YNKGGAPFGSRRLTRTPRAKYAPTIEVEGEWDFWKLDSAVKAVKEGGIVVLPTDSCYAFVADVNSKEAVQRIYALKNIDPETKKPLSLLCHSISQISDYTSGMQSKAAFKILKSTLPGPYTYILPASNKLPRMILEHKEHKKVWKRKEIGVRVPDDPVCQEFLKLIGNPVLCSSVPIDTETNKLAVEGSEIERAWAHRVDFIIDNGAHSAD
;
A
#
# COMPACT_ATOMS: atom_id res chain seq x y z
N TYR A 1 66.49 20.96 9.23
CA TYR A 1 65.78 19.95 10.04
C TYR A 1 64.31 20.35 10.14
N ASN A 2 63.43 19.64 9.41
CA ASN A 2 62.09 19.14 9.79
C ASN A 2 61.53 19.60 11.17
N LYS A 3 60.27 19.98 11.42
CA LYS A 3 58.93 19.78 10.80
C LYS A 3 58.02 20.94 11.30
N GLY A 4 57.08 21.52 10.56
CA GLY A 4 55.85 20.89 10.06
C GLY A 4 54.69 21.07 11.05
N GLY A 5 54.13 22.29 11.14
CA GLY A 5 52.91 22.58 11.89
C GLY A 5 51.74 22.79 10.93
N ALA A 6 50.89 21.77 10.76
CA ALA A 6 49.63 21.90 10.04
C ALA A 6 48.58 22.59 10.93
N PRO A 7 47.76 23.53 10.42
CA PRO A 7 46.72 24.13 11.23
C PRO A 7 45.60 23.12 11.49
N PHE A 8 45.10 23.11 12.73
CA PHE A 8 43.96 22.33 13.18
C PHE A 8 42.72 22.66 12.33
N GLY A 9 42.45 21.81 11.34
CA GLY A 9 41.17 21.80 10.64
C GLY A 9 40.08 21.38 11.62
N SER A 10 39.18 22.30 11.97
CA SER A 10 37.93 21.99 12.66
C SER A 10 37.15 20.99 11.79
N ARG A 11 37.20 19.69 12.15
CA ARG A 11 36.28 18.71 11.58
C ARG A 11 34.88 19.14 12.02
N ARG A 12 34.12 19.75 11.09
CA ARG A 12 32.66 19.75 11.21
C ARG A 12 32.28 18.28 11.35
N LEU A 13 31.79 17.90 12.53
CA LEU A 13 31.03 16.68 12.69
C LEU A 13 29.83 16.82 11.74
N THR A 14 29.94 16.21 10.56
CA THR A 14 28.79 16.03 9.68
C THR A 14 27.82 15.18 10.49
N ARG A 15 26.74 15.79 11.01
CA ARG A 15 25.63 15.03 11.58
C ARG A 15 25.22 14.04 10.52
N THR A 16 25.48 12.76 10.76
CA THR A 16 24.90 11.68 9.96
C THR A 16 23.39 11.94 9.92
N PRO A 17 22.75 11.99 8.75
CA PRO A 17 21.30 12.12 8.71
C PRO A 17 20.73 10.98 9.56
N ARG A 18 19.98 11.31 10.62
CA ARG A 18 19.19 10.32 11.36
C ARG A 18 18.33 9.63 10.30
N ALA A 19 18.41 8.30 10.18
CA ALA A 19 17.52 7.56 9.30
C ALA A 19 16.10 8.03 9.57
N LYS A 20 15.43 8.54 8.53
CA LYS A 20 14.10 9.13 8.66
C LYS A 20 13.13 7.96 8.70
N TYR A 21 12.74 7.54 9.90
CA TYR A 21 11.70 6.54 10.09
C TYR A 21 10.34 7.19 9.78
N ALA A 22 9.47 6.42 9.12
CA ALA A 22 8.10 6.78 8.86
C ALA A 22 7.41 7.09 10.19
N PRO A 23 6.69 8.22 10.31
CA PRO A 23 5.84 8.45 11.46
C PRO A 23 4.68 7.45 11.49
N THR A 24 4.36 6.99 12.69
CA THR A 24 3.15 6.19 12.97
C THR A 24 2.01 7.13 13.35
N ILE A 25 0.84 6.90 12.76
CA ILE A 25 -0.42 7.56 13.09
C ILE A 25 -1.26 6.54 13.85
N GLU A 26 -1.35 6.73 15.17
CA GLU A 26 -2.20 5.93 16.05
C GLU A 26 -3.64 6.46 16.00
N VAL A 27 -4.58 5.58 15.68
CA VAL A 27 -6.02 5.86 15.54
C VAL A 27 -6.79 4.98 16.52
N GLU A 28 -7.30 5.58 17.60
CA GLU A 28 -8.02 4.82 18.64
C GLU A 28 -9.53 4.70 18.36
N GLY A 29 -10.06 5.58 17.52
CA GLY A 29 -11.48 5.63 17.19
C GLY A 29 -11.82 6.68 16.13
N GLU A 30 -13.10 6.83 15.81
CA GLU A 30 -13.55 7.72 14.72
C GLU A 30 -13.19 9.20 14.94
N TRP A 31 -13.06 9.63 16.20
CA TRP A 31 -12.63 10.99 16.55
C TRP A 31 -11.20 11.32 16.11
N ASP A 32 -10.41 10.31 15.75
CA ASP A 32 -9.02 10.45 15.30
C ASP A 32 -8.88 10.48 13.77
N PHE A 33 -9.97 10.37 13.02
CA PHE A 33 -9.90 10.30 11.54
C PHE A 33 -9.24 11.52 10.89
N TRP A 34 -9.28 12.68 11.53
CA TRP A 34 -8.55 13.87 11.06
C TRP A 34 -7.02 13.66 11.00
N LYS A 35 -6.47 12.73 11.79
CA LYS A 35 -5.04 12.41 11.77
C LYS A 35 -4.60 11.79 10.44
N LEU A 36 -5.55 11.21 9.68
CA LEU A 36 -5.27 10.51 8.41
C LEU A 36 -4.85 11.46 7.28
N ASP A 37 -5.14 12.77 7.37
CA ASP A 37 -4.89 13.75 6.31
C ASP A 37 -3.45 13.76 5.80
N SER A 38 -2.48 13.60 6.70
CA SER A 38 -1.06 13.59 6.34
C SER A 38 -0.69 12.36 5.51
N ALA A 39 -1.22 11.18 5.87
CA ALA A 39 -0.99 9.94 5.12
C ALA A 39 -1.75 9.95 3.78
N VAL A 40 -2.97 10.47 3.75
CA VAL A 40 -3.75 10.66 2.52
C VAL A 40 -3.00 11.56 1.53
N LYS A 41 -2.44 12.68 2.02
CA LYS A 41 -1.61 13.57 1.22
C LYS A 41 -0.37 12.85 0.69
N ALA A 42 0.32 12.08 1.53
CA ALA A 42 1.50 11.33 1.13
C ALA A 42 1.18 10.36 -0.02
N VAL A 43 0.07 9.61 0.05
CA VAL A 43 -0.34 8.72 -1.06
C VAL A 43 -0.59 9.49 -2.35
N LYS A 44 -1.32 10.61 -2.28
CA LYS A 44 -1.61 11.48 -3.45
C LYS A 44 -0.32 12.06 -4.07
N GLU A 45 0.73 12.22 -3.27
CA GLU A 45 2.06 12.70 -3.71
C GLU A 45 3.00 11.55 -4.14
N GLY A 46 2.53 10.31 -4.21
CA GLY A 46 3.32 9.15 -4.64
C GLY A 46 4.09 8.44 -3.52
N GLY A 47 3.71 8.67 -2.27
CA GLY A 47 4.17 7.94 -1.10
C GLY A 47 3.52 6.56 -0.95
N ILE A 48 4.15 5.72 -0.11
CA ILE A 48 3.59 4.43 0.32
C ILE A 48 3.18 4.53 1.78
N VAL A 49 1.95 4.14 2.07
CA VAL A 49 1.43 4.06 3.43
C VAL A 49 1.22 2.60 3.80
N VAL A 50 1.47 2.24 5.04
CA VAL A 50 1.00 0.97 5.60
C VAL A 50 -0.33 1.21 6.30
N LEU A 51 -1.35 0.46 5.90
CA LEU A 51 -2.73 0.65 6.32
C LEU A 51 -3.24 -0.65 6.99
N PRO A 52 -3.89 -0.58 8.17
CA PRO A 52 -4.58 -1.72 8.74
C PRO A 52 -5.77 -2.10 7.84
N THR A 53 -6.12 -3.39 7.83
CA THR A 53 -7.32 -3.90 7.18
C THR A 53 -7.96 -4.94 8.08
N ASP A 54 -9.17 -5.36 7.75
CA ASP A 54 -9.93 -6.46 8.36
C ASP A 54 -9.28 -7.86 8.19
N SER A 55 -7.99 -7.94 7.81
CA SER A 55 -7.26 -9.22 7.70
C SER A 55 -5.80 -9.13 8.13
N CYS A 56 -5.08 -8.11 7.66
CA CYS A 56 -3.67 -7.88 7.93
C CYS A 56 -3.31 -6.48 7.43
N TYR A 57 -2.10 -6.02 7.75
CA TYR A 57 -1.62 -4.76 7.21
C TYR A 57 -1.34 -4.86 5.70
N ALA A 58 -1.57 -3.76 4.99
CA ALA A 58 -1.31 -3.64 3.55
C ALA A 58 -0.42 -2.43 3.24
N PHE A 59 0.55 -2.61 2.35
CA PHE A 59 1.15 -1.48 1.63
C PHE A 59 0.11 -0.92 0.69
N VAL A 60 -0.08 0.39 0.70
CA VAL A 60 -0.99 1.09 -0.20
C VAL A 60 -0.29 2.23 -0.94
N ALA A 61 -0.67 2.42 -2.20
CA ALA A 61 -0.19 3.49 -3.06
C ALA A 61 -1.29 3.95 -4.02
N ASP A 62 -1.19 5.19 -4.52
CA ASP A 62 -2.10 5.72 -5.52
C ASP A 62 -2.03 4.83 -6.78
N VAL A 63 -3.20 4.44 -7.28
CA VAL A 63 -3.33 3.64 -8.50
C VAL A 63 -2.68 4.30 -9.71
N ASN A 64 -2.50 5.62 -9.70
CA ASN A 64 -1.90 6.42 -10.75
C ASN A 64 -0.39 6.66 -10.58
N SER A 65 0.18 6.36 -9.41
CA SER A 65 1.61 6.59 -9.15
C SER A 65 2.45 5.38 -9.58
N LYS A 66 3.12 5.51 -10.72
CA LYS A 66 3.99 4.44 -11.24
C LYS A 66 5.17 4.18 -10.31
N GLU A 67 5.74 5.25 -9.78
CA GLU A 67 6.91 5.23 -8.90
C GLU A 67 6.58 4.53 -7.59
N ALA A 68 5.43 4.84 -6.97
CA ALA A 68 4.99 4.19 -5.74
C ALA A 68 4.71 2.69 -5.95
N VAL A 69 4.06 2.33 -7.07
CA VAL A 69 3.82 0.93 -7.43
C VAL A 69 5.12 0.15 -7.63
N GLN A 70 6.11 0.74 -8.31
CA GLN A 70 7.43 0.14 -8.46
C GLN A 70 8.14 -0.04 -7.12
N ARG A 71 8.02 0.94 -6.22
CA ARG A 71 8.53 0.84 -4.85
C ARG A 71 7.87 -0.32 -4.11
N ILE A 72 6.54 -0.53 -4.18
CA ILE A 72 5.86 -1.69 -3.54
C ILE A 72 6.42 -3.02 -4.06
N TYR A 73 6.64 -3.16 -5.37
CA TYR A 73 7.26 -4.38 -5.91
C TYR A 73 8.66 -4.63 -5.36
N ALA A 74 9.47 -3.57 -5.24
CA ALA A 74 10.79 -3.63 -4.61
C ALA A 74 10.74 -3.88 -3.09
N LEU A 75 9.69 -3.40 -2.40
CA LEU A 75 9.42 -3.74 -1.00
C LEU A 75 9.28 -5.24 -0.82
N LYS A 76 8.49 -5.87 -1.68
CA LYS A 76 8.13 -7.28 -1.58
C LYS A 76 9.11 -8.25 -2.24
N ASN A 77 10.25 -7.75 -2.74
CA ASN A 77 11.21 -8.54 -3.50
C ASN A 77 10.54 -9.40 -4.60
N ILE A 78 9.52 -8.85 -5.27
CA ILE A 78 8.79 -9.56 -6.31
C ILE A 78 9.55 -9.38 -7.63
N ASP A 79 9.81 -10.49 -8.31
CA ASP A 79 10.44 -10.49 -9.61
C ASP A 79 9.65 -9.60 -10.60
N PRO A 80 10.31 -8.61 -11.25
CA PRO A 80 9.73 -7.82 -12.32
C PRO A 80 9.17 -8.61 -13.51
N GLU A 81 9.55 -9.88 -13.67
CA GLU A 81 9.04 -10.77 -14.73
C GLU A 81 7.71 -11.41 -14.29
N THR A 82 7.61 -11.84 -13.03
CA THR A 82 6.39 -12.49 -12.50
C THR A 82 5.29 -11.51 -12.10
N LYS A 83 5.65 -10.26 -11.75
CA LYS A 83 4.78 -9.17 -11.23
C LYS A 83 3.48 -9.67 -10.65
N LYS A 84 3.55 -10.30 -9.48
CA LYS A 84 2.34 -10.73 -8.76
C LYS A 84 1.32 -9.58 -8.76
N PRO A 85 0.09 -9.83 -9.18
CA PRO A 85 -0.88 -8.76 -9.35
C PRO A 85 -1.13 -8.05 -8.03
N LEU A 86 -0.97 -6.73 -8.01
CA LEU A 86 -1.57 -5.90 -6.97
C LEU A 86 -3.09 -5.89 -7.14
N SER A 87 -3.80 -5.67 -6.04
CA SER A 87 -5.26 -5.55 -5.97
C SER A 87 -5.65 -4.11 -5.70
N LEU A 88 -6.90 -3.75 -6.02
CA LEU A 88 -7.50 -2.49 -5.63
C LEU A 88 -8.21 -2.64 -4.28
N LEU A 89 -7.94 -1.72 -3.36
CA LEU A 89 -8.82 -1.46 -2.22
C LEU A 89 -9.78 -0.34 -2.60
N CYS A 90 -11.07 -0.64 -2.44
CA CYS A 90 -12.17 0.27 -2.75
C CYS A 90 -12.98 0.53 -1.47
N HIS A 91 -13.52 1.74 -1.31
CA HIS A 91 -14.42 2.05 -0.19
C HIS A 91 -15.86 1.54 -0.41
N SER A 92 -16.20 1.06 -1.62
CA SER A 92 -17.55 0.55 -1.91
C SER A 92 -17.61 -0.34 -3.16
N ILE A 93 -18.69 -1.12 -3.27
CA ILE A 93 -19.02 -1.91 -4.47
C ILE A 93 -19.27 -1.00 -5.68
N SER A 94 -19.81 0.21 -5.46
CA SER A 94 -19.99 1.17 -6.55
C SER A 94 -18.64 1.55 -7.17
N GLN A 95 -17.65 1.84 -6.33
CA GLN A 95 -16.30 2.17 -6.80
C GLN A 95 -15.64 0.98 -7.53
N ILE A 96 -15.88 -0.27 -7.10
CA ILE A 96 -15.44 -1.45 -7.89
C ILE A 96 -16.00 -1.41 -9.32
N SER A 97 -17.27 -1.07 -9.45
CA SER A 97 -17.96 -1.04 -10.75
C SER A 97 -17.40 0.04 -11.68
N ASP A 98 -16.79 1.09 -11.13
CA ASP A 98 -16.10 2.10 -11.92
C ASP A 98 -14.78 1.61 -12.53
N TYR A 99 -14.08 0.67 -11.89
CA TYR A 99 -12.75 0.23 -12.32
C TYR A 99 -12.74 -1.15 -12.97
N THR A 100 -13.89 -1.83 -13.01
CA THR A 100 -14.07 -3.15 -13.63
C THR A 100 -15.06 -3.08 -14.80
N SER A 101 -15.00 -4.04 -15.72
CA SER A 101 -15.91 -4.10 -16.87
C SER A 101 -17.28 -4.71 -16.52
N GLY A 102 -17.66 -4.68 -15.23
CA GLY A 102 -18.92 -5.19 -14.71
C GLY A 102 -18.88 -6.65 -14.22
N MET A 103 -19.96 -7.04 -13.54
CA MET A 103 -20.14 -8.39 -13.02
C MET A 103 -20.55 -9.36 -14.13
N GLN A 104 -19.98 -10.56 -14.14
CA GLN A 104 -20.26 -11.57 -15.15
C GLN A 104 -21.67 -12.18 -15.04
N SER A 105 -22.31 -12.10 -13.86
CA SER A 105 -23.68 -12.60 -13.65
C SER A 105 -24.38 -11.96 -12.45
N LYS A 106 -25.72 -12.03 -12.40
CA LYS A 106 -26.53 -11.64 -11.23
C LYS A 106 -26.16 -12.44 -9.98
N ALA A 107 -25.82 -13.72 -10.13
CA ALA A 107 -25.40 -14.57 -9.04
C ALA A 107 -24.07 -14.11 -8.44
N ALA A 108 -23.07 -13.80 -9.29
CA ALA A 108 -21.79 -13.26 -8.85
C ALA A 108 -21.96 -11.93 -8.10
N PHE A 109 -22.83 -11.03 -8.59
CA PHE A 109 -23.14 -9.79 -7.90
C PHE A 109 -23.79 -10.02 -6.53
N LYS A 110 -24.71 -10.99 -6.42
CA LYS A 110 -25.36 -11.33 -5.14
C LYS A 110 -24.35 -11.84 -4.12
N ILE A 111 -23.41 -12.70 -4.53
CA ILE A 111 -22.34 -13.21 -3.68
C ILE A 111 -21.46 -12.05 -3.21
N LEU A 112 -20.97 -11.24 -4.14
CA LEU A 112 -20.13 -10.08 -3.83
C LEU A 112 -20.81 -9.11 -2.85
N LYS A 113 -22.10 -8.81 -3.05
CA LYS A 113 -22.87 -7.95 -2.15
C LYS A 113 -23.09 -8.58 -0.77
N SER A 114 -23.17 -9.90 -0.67
CA SER A 114 -23.37 -10.59 0.61
C SER A 114 -22.09 -10.77 1.43
N THR A 115 -20.91 -10.60 0.83
CA THR A 115 -19.62 -10.81 1.51
C THR A 115 -18.75 -9.55 1.58
N LEU A 116 -19.18 -8.43 0.98
CA LEU A 116 -18.46 -7.16 1.03
C LEU A 116 -19.31 -6.09 1.73
N PRO A 117 -18.73 -5.25 2.61
CA PRO A 117 -17.34 -5.26 3.06
C PRO A 117 -16.91 -6.57 3.76
N GLY A 118 -15.64 -6.94 3.66
CA GLY A 118 -15.11 -8.14 4.30
C GLY A 118 -13.81 -8.67 3.68
N PRO A 119 -13.29 -9.82 4.20
CA PRO A 119 -11.94 -10.31 3.93
C PRO A 119 -11.78 -11.02 2.57
N TYR A 120 -12.58 -10.63 1.59
CA TYR A 120 -12.62 -11.26 0.27
C TYR A 120 -12.01 -10.36 -0.80
N THR A 121 -11.15 -10.95 -1.63
CA THR A 121 -10.66 -10.33 -2.86
C THR A 121 -11.29 -11.01 -4.06
N TYR A 122 -12.02 -10.26 -4.88
CA TYR A 122 -12.63 -10.74 -6.11
C TYR A 122 -11.74 -10.46 -7.30
N ILE A 123 -11.56 -11.44 -8.18
CA ILE A 123 -10.88 -11.25 -9.46
C ILE A 123 -11.96 -10.94 -10.50
N LEU A 124 -11.93 -9.72 -11.06
CA LEU A 124 -12.93 -9.25 -12.03
C LEU A 124 -12.26 -8.73 -13.30
N PRO A 125 -12.95 -8.77 -14.46
CA PRO A 125 -12.46 -8.14 -15.67
C PRO A 125 -12.14 -6.66 -15.43
N ALA A 126 -10.92 -6.26 -15.76
CA ALA A 126 -10.46 -4.89 -15.60
C ALA A 126 -11.14 -3.98 -16.64
N SER A 127 -11.41 -2.72 -16.27
CA SER A 127 -11.87 -1.70 -17.22
C SER A 127 -10.70 -0.87 -17.75
N ASN A 128 -10.94 -0.15 -18.85
CA ASN A 128 -9.97 0.80 -19.42
C ASN A 128 -9.83 2.10 -18.61
N LYS A 129 -10.60 2.30 -17.53
CA LYS A 129 -10.40 3.41 -16.59
C LYS A 129 -9.13 3.21 -15.73
N LEU A 130 -8.64 1.98 -15.61
CA LEU A 130 -7.39 1.72 -14.92
C LEU A 130 -6.19 2.27 -15.71
N PRO A 131 -5.17 2.83 -15.02
CA PRO A 131 -3.97 3.31 -15.68
C PRO A 131 -3.29 2.23 -16.51
N ARG A 132 -2.77 2.60 -17.68
CA ARG A 132 -2.11 1.65 -18.59
C ARG A 132 -0.97 0.88 -17.93
N MET A 133 -0.28 1.46 -16.95
CA MET A 133 0.79 0.74 -16.22
C MET A 133 0.30 -0.47 -15.41
N ILE A 134 -1.00 -0.52 -15.09
CA ILE A 134 -1.66 -1.63 -14.39
C ILE A 134 -2.18 -2.65 -15.39
N LEU A 135 -2.70 -2.18 -16.53
CA LEU A 135 -3.24 -3.02 -17.59
C LEU A 135 -2.15 -3.59 -18.52
N GLU A 136 -1.01 -2.93 -18.64
CA GLU A 136 0.06 -3.28 -19.57
C GLU A 136 1.35 -3.52 -18.81
N HIS A 137 1.94 -4.68 -19.09
CA HIS A 137 3.20 -5.09 -18.51
C HIS A 137 4.17 -5.43 -19.64
N LYS A 138 5.45 -5.10 -19.41
CA LYS A 138 6.54 -5.31 -20.35
C LYS A 138 7.53 -6.33 -19.75
N GLU A 139 7.71 -7.52 -20.35
CA GLU A 139 9.00 -8.24 -20.33
C GLU A 139 9.67 -7.92 -21.65
N HIS A 140 10.96 -7.64 -21.58
CA HIS A 140 11.81 -7.58 -22.75
C HIS A 140 11.18 -6.68 -23.84
N LYS A 141 10.89 -7.25 -25.02
CA LYS A 141 10.29 -6.56 -26.17
C LYS A 141 8.78 -6.81 -26.34
N LYS A 142 8.14 -7.58 -25.45
CA LYS A 142 6.72 -7.93 -25.55
C LYS A 142 5.90 -7.13 -24.53
N VAL A 143 4.72 -6.70 -24.94
CA VAL A 143 3.71 -6.08 -24.06
C VAL A 143 2.56 -7.07 -23.93
N TRP A 144 2.24 -7.50 -22.71
CA TRP A 144 0.99 -8.21 -22.45
C TRP A 144 0.01 -7.31 -21.74
N LYS A 145 -1.27 -7.58 -22.03
CA LYS A 145 -2.40 -6.90 -21.42
C LYS A 145 -3.01 -7.79 -20.34
N ARG A 146 -2.98 -7.28 -19.11
CA ARG A 146 -3.72 -7.81 -17.98
C ARG A 146 -5.22 -7.55 -18.20
N LYS A 147 -6.00 -8.63 -18.20
CA LYS A 147 -7.45 -8.58 -18.45
C LYS A 147 -8.29 -8.51 -17.18
N GLU A 148 -7.71 -8.84 -16.04
CA GLU A 148 -8.43 -9.00 -14.76
C GLU A 148 -7.68 -8.30 -13.64
N ILE A 149 -8.42 -7.78 -12.65
CA ILE A 149 -7.90 -7.07 -11.48
C ILE A 149 -8.53 -7.64 -10.22
N GLY A 150 -7.71 -7.81 -9.18
CA GLY A 150 -8.21 -8.14 -7.85
C GLY A 150 -8.82 -6.89 -7.22
N VAL A 151 -10.00 -7.00 -6.62
CA VAL A 151 -10.69 -5.91 -5.95
C VAL A 151 -11.21 -6.34 -4.59
N ARG A 152 -11.19 -5.44 -3.63
CA ARG A 152 -11.67 -5.70 -2.26
C ARG A 152 -12.32 -4.45 -1.67
N VAL A 153 -13.32 -4.65 -0.81
CA VAL A 153 -13.87 -3.61 0.08
C VAL A 153 -13.62 -4.09 1.51
N PRO A 154 -12.63 -3.53 2.22
CA PRO A 154 -12.24 -4.00 3.56
C PRO A 154 -13.28 -3.59 4.62
N ASP A 155 -13.57 -4.44 5.59
CA ASP A 155 -14.45 -4.12 6.73
C ASP A 155 -13.68 -3.58 7.94
N ASP A 156 -12.84 -2.57 7.73
CA ASP A 156 -12.11 -1.87 8.79
C ASP A 156 -12.46 -0.37 8.75
N PRO A 157 -12.94 0.24 9.85
CA PRO A 157 -13.37 1.65 9.86
C PRO A 157 -12.28 2.64 9.47
N VAL A 158 -11.04 2.41 9.92
CA VAL A 158 -9.89 3.29 9.64
C VAL A 158 -9.50 3.19 8.17
N CYS A 159 -9.45 1.97 7.65
CA CYS A 159 -9.23 1.67 6.25
C CYS A 159 -10.30 2.31 5.36
N GLN A 160 -11.57 2.16 5.74
CA GLN A 160 -12.71 2.73 5.01
C GLN A 160 -12.65 4.26 4.97
N GLU A 161 -12.36 4.91 6.09
CA GLU A 161 -12.26 6.36 6.11
C GLU A 161 -11.08 6.86 5.27
N PHE A 162 -9.92 6.21 5.41
CA PHE A 162 -8.74 6.52 4.59
C PHE A 162 -9.05 6.46 3.08
N LEU A 163 -9.74 5.40 2.63
CA LEU A 163 -10.13 5.24 1.22
C LEU A 163 -11.13 6.31 0.76
N LYS A 164 -12.08 6.72 1.61
CA LYS A 164 -13.01 7.82 1.29
C LYS A 164 -12.28 9.16 1.14
N LEU A 165 -11.34 9.48 2.04
CA LEU A 165 -10.54 10.72 1.98
C LEU A 165 -9.63 10.78 0.74
N ILE A 166 -9.15 9.63 0.27
CA ILE A 166 -8.42 9.54 -1.01
C ILE A 166 -9.35 9.82 -2.20
N GLY A 167 -10.57 9.26 -2.18
CA GLY A 167 -11.59 9.44 -3.21
C GLY A 167 -11.43 8.53 -4.44
N ASN A 168 -10.25 7.92 -4.62
CA ASN A 168 -9.94 6.93 -5.64
C ASN A 168 -9.54 5.60 -4.98
N PRO A 169 -9.66 4.45 -5.68
CA PRO A 169 -9.10 3.21 -5.15
C PRO A 169 -7.58 3.30 -5.08
N VAL A 170 -7.01 2.60 -4.11
CA VAL A 170 -5.56 2.45 -3.97
C VAL A 170 -5.13 1.05 -4.39
N LEU A 171 -3.91 0.93 -4.90
CA LEU A 171 -3.31 -0.38 -5.08
C LEU A 171 -2.78 -0.87 -3.76
N CYS A 172 -2.98 -2.16 -3.49
CA CYS A 172 -2.56 -2.77 -2.24
C CYS A 172 -1.81 -4.09 -2.42
N SER A 173 -1.03 -4.42 -1.40
CA SER A 173 -0.48 -5.75 -1.18
C SER A 173 -0.25 -5.97 0.31
N SER A 174 -0.45 -7.20 0.79
CA SER A 174 -0.19 -7.54 2.19
C SER A 174 1.27 -7.26 2.59
N VAL A 175 1.47 -6.86 3.85
CA VAL A 175 2.79 -6.60 4.41
C VAL A 175 3.33 -7.86 5.09
N PRO A 176 4.43 -8.45 4.61
CA PRO A 176 5.10 -9.51 5.34
C PRO A 176 5.97 -8.94 6.48
N ILE A 177 6.11 -9.63 7.60
CA ILE A 177 7.11 -9.33 8.64
C ILE A 177 8.52 -9.49 8.06
N ASP A 178 8.69 -10.54 7.25
CA ASP A 178 9.92 -10.87 6.53
C ASP A 178 9.57 -11.37 5.13
N THR A 179 10.25 -10.84 4.11
CA THR A 179 10.07 -11.24 2.71
C THR A 179 10.45 -12.69 2.40
N GLU A 180 11.33 -13.30 3.20
CA GLU A 180 11.74 -14.71 3.02
C GLU A 180 10.64 -15.68 3.52
N THR A 181 10.11 -15.43 4.71
CA THR A 181 9.09 -16.30 5.31
C THR A 181 7.67 -16.02 4.80
N ASN A 182 7.42 -14.82 4.25
CA ASN A 182 6.10 -14.32 3.88
C ASN A 182 5.05 -14.35 5.01
N LYS A 183 5.48 -14.50 6.27
CA LYS A 183 4.57 -14.36 7.42
C LYS A 183 4.02 -12.94 7.43
N LEU A 184 2.70 -12.78 7.50
CA LEU A 184 2.06 -11.47 7.46
C LEU A 184 2.16 -10.77 8.81
N ALA A 185 2.29 -9.45 8.76
CA ALA A 185 2.28 -8.60 9.94
C ALA A 185 0.83 -8.30 10.35
N VAL A 186 0.55 -8.46 11.64
CA VAL A 186 -0.77 -8.30 12.25
C VAL A 186 -0.78 -7.25 13.37
N GLU A 187 0.40 -6.78 13.78
CA GLU A 187 0.57 -5.68 14.74
C GLU A 187 1.38 -4.54 14.12
N GLY A 188 1.03 -3.28 14.44
CA GLY A 188 1.80 -2.12 13.98
C GLY A 188 3.24 -2.12 14.49
N SER A 189 3.52 -2.73 15.66
CA SER A 189 4.89 -2.87 16.17
C SER A 189 5.78 -3.74 15.27
N GLU A 190 5.20 -4.77 14.63
CA GLU A 190 5.91 -5.62 13.65
C GLU A 190 6.23 -4.81 12.39
N ILE A 191 5.28 -3.99 11.94
CA ILE A 191 5.45 -3.09 10.80
C ILE A 191 6.54 -2.07 11.07
N GLU A 192 6.52 -1.41 12.23
CA GLU A 192 7.48 -0.37 12.56
C GLU A 192 8.92 -0.92 12.50
N ARG A 193 9.14 -2.07 13.15
CA ARG A 193 10.46 -2.73 13.16
C ARG A 193 10.92 -3.12 11.76
N ALA A 194 10.05 -3.70 10.95
CA ALA A 194 10.43 -4.26 9.66
C ALA A 194 10.46 -3.21 8.52
N TRP A 195 9.61 -2.18 8.56
CA TRP A 195 9.28 -1.36 7.39
C TRP A 195 9.35 0.15 7.57
N ALA A 196 9.44 0.69 8.80
CA ALA A 196 9.41 2.14 9.02
C ALA A 196 10.51 2.91 8.25
N HIS A 197 11.62 2.27 7.88
CA HIS A 197 12.69 2.90 7.12
C HIS A 197 12.47 2.89 5.58
N ARG A 198 11.37 2.31 5.09
CA ARG A 198 11.10 2.12 3.65
C ARG A 198 9.76 2.67 3.17
N VAL A 199 8.87 3.00 4.10
CA VAL A 199 7.54 3.56 3.84
C VAL A 199 7.46 5.01 4.28
N ASP A 200 6.39 5.71 3.91
CA ASP A 200 6.20 7.13 4.17
C ASP A 200 5.37 7.38 5.44
N PHE A 201 4.36 6.54 5.70
CA PHE A 201 3.59 6.52 6.95
C PHE A 201 3.18 5.10 7.33
N ILE A 202 2.97 4.88 8.63
CA ILE A 202 2.28 3.72 9.18
C ILE A 202 1.01 4.23 9.85
N ILE A 203 -0.13 3.66 9.53
CA ILE A 203 -1.36 3.87 10.29
C ILE A 203 -1.51 2.62 11.16
N ASP A 204 -1.78 2.80 12.45
CA ASP A 204 -1.99 1.71 13.41
C ASP A 204 -3.28 1.99 14.19
N ASN A 205 -4.19 1.03 14.22
CA ASN A 205 -5.43 1.10 14.98
C ASN A 205 -5.50 0.04 16.10
N GLY A 206 -4.34 -0.51 16.47
CA GLY A 206 -4.20 -1.56 17.48
C GLY A 206 -3.99 -2.95 16.86
N ALA A 207 -3.95 -3.95 17.74
CA ALA A 207 -3.78 -5.34 17.33
C ALA A 207 -5.07 -5.88 16.70
N HIS A 208 -4.95 -6.41 15.47
CA HIS A 208 -5.97 -7.32 14.95
C HIS A 208 -5.78 -8.67 15.63
N SER A 209 -6.79 -9.18 16.35
CA SER A 209 -6.79 -10.61 16.70
C SER A 209 -6.85 -11.39 15.38
N ALA A 210 -5.78 -12.11 15.07
CA ALA A 210 -5.85 -13.13 14.03
C ALA A 210 -6.71 -14.27 14.61
N ASP A 211 -8.00 -14.24 14.29
CA ASP A 211 -8.91 -15.37 14.55
C ASP A 211 -8.52 -16.59 13.71
#